data_AF-A0A6G4TVY9-F1
#
_entry.id   AF-A0A6G4TVY9-F1
#
_cell.length_a   1.000
_cell.length_b   1.000
_cell.length_c   1.000
_cell.angle_alpha   90.00
_cell.angle_beta   90.00
_cell.angle_gamma   90.00
#
_symmetry.space_group_name_H-M   'P 1'
#
loop_
_entity.id
_entity.type
_entity.pdbx_description
1 polymer ?
#
loop_
_entity_poly.entity_id
_entity_poly.type
_entity_poly.pdbx_seq_one_letter_code
_entity_poly.pdbx_strand_id
1 'polypeptide(L)'
;MDTNEKQTQQKTREPSVWPTLCATDAPALIDFLVDTIGFTRTAVYEDDGVVAHAQLDWPEGGGIMLGSHRPGHDWTLPPGSAGLYVVTSQVDALYERVKAADVKIFRDIQDQPYGSREFSLEDPEGNKWSFGTYPGEPAA
;
A
#
# COMPACT_ATOMS: atom_id res chain seq x y z
N MET A 1 -11.57 -38.58 20.14
CA MET A 1 -12.71 -37.65 20.08
C MET A 1 -12.58 -36.78 21.33
N ASP A 2 -12.11 -35.54 21.32
CA ASP A 2 -11.91 -34.58 20.24
C ASP A 2 -10.78 -33.61 20.63
N THR A 3 -9.86 -33.34 19.71
CA THR A 3 -8.82 -32.31 19.81
C THR A 3 -9.44 -30.95 19.49
N ASN A 4 -9.59 -30.10 20.49
CA ASN A 4 -10.02 -28.72 20.34
C ASN A 4 -8.79 -27.86 20.00
N GLU A 5 -8.43 -27.80 18.72
CA GLU A 5 -7.44 -26.86 18.21
C GLU A 5 -8.00 -25.44 18.30
N LYS A 6 -7.58 -24.69 19.32
CA LYS A 6 -7.74 -23.24 19.32
C LYS A 6 -6.83 -22.68 18.21
N GLN A 7 -7.43 -22.37 17.07
CA GLN A 7 -6.81 -21.49 16.08
C GLN A 7 -6.53 -20.14 16.74
N THR A 8 -5.28 -19.91 17.12
CA THR A 8 -4.81 -18.59 17.51
C THR A 8 -4.82 -17.73 16.26
N GLN A 9 -5.88 -16.96 16.03
CA GLN A 9 -5.83 -15.85 15.08
C GLN A 9 -4.70 -14.93 15.55
N GLN A 10 -3.56 -14.98 14.87
CA GLN A 10 -2.55 -13.94 15.02
C GLN A 10 -3.23 -12.64 14.62
N LYS A 11 -3.47 -11.75 15.61
CA LYS A 11 -3.79 -10.36 15.33
C LYS A 11 -2.65 -9.84 14.47
N THR A 12 -2.94 -9.53 13.22
CA THR A 12 -2.05 -8.74 12.36
C THR A 12 -1.64 -7.50 13.16
N ARG A 13 -0.33 -7.25 13.23
CA ARG A 13 0.17 -6.11 14.00
C ARG A 13 -0.37 -4.83 13.36
N GLU A 14 -1.13 -4.06 14.12
CA GLU A 14 -1.53 -2.72 13.72
C GLU A 14 -0.26 -1.87 13.53
N PRO A 15 -0.18 -1.06 12.47
CA PRO A 15 0.99 -0.23 12.23
C PRO A 15 1.10 0.81 13.36
N SER A 16 2.29 0.87 13.98
CA SER A 16 2.63 1.93 14.93
C SER A 16 3.18 3.18 14.24
N VAL A 17 3.44 3.09 12.94
CA VAL A 17 3.89 4.18 12.05
C VAL A 17 3.07 4.09 10.77
N TRP A 18 2.49 5.22 10.35
CA TRP A 18 1.67 5.31 9.15
C TRP A 18 2.35 6.21 8.12
N PRO A 19 2.81 5.67 6.98
CA PRO A 19 3.22 6.50 5.85
C PRO A 19 2.04 7.37 5.40
N THR A 20 2.29 8.66 5.23
CA THR A 20 1.29 9.65 4.81
C THR A 20 1.60 10.15 3.41
N LEU A 21 0.68 9.99 2.46
CA LEU A 21 0.82 10.48 1.10
C LEU A 21 0.01 11.77 0.86
N CYS A 22 0.44 12.56 -0.11
CA CYS A 22 -0.33 13.67 -0.65
C CYS A 22 -0.67 13.39 -2.11
N ALA A 23 -1.90 13.71 -2.52
CA ALA A 23 -2.38 13.49 -3.88
C ALA A 23 -3.02 14.76 -4.45
N THR A 24 -2.78 15.03 -5.72
CA THR A 24 -3.48 16.06 -6.48
C THR A 24 -4.95 15.65 -6.68
N ASP A 25 -5.17 14.38 -7.02
CA ASP A 25 -6.48 13.74 -7.13
C ASP A 25 -6.56 12.58 -6.13
N ALA A 26 -6.90 12.93 -4.89
CA ALA A 26 -6.97 11.95 -3.80
C ALA A 26 -8.05 10.87 -4.02
N PRO A 27 -9.27 11.17 -4.52
CA PRO A 27 -10.23 10.14 -4.89
C PRO A 27 -9.67 9.13 -5.91
N ALA A 28 -9.05 9.61 -7.00
CA ALA A 28 -8.48 8.72 -8.01
C ALA A 28 -7.33 7.85 -7.45
N LEU A 29 -6.48 8.41 -6.58
CA LEU A 29 -5.44 7.62 -5.91
C LEU A 29 -6.04 6.55 -4.99
N ILE A 30 -7.10 6.87 -4.24
CA ILE A 30 -7.79 5.90 -3.38
C ILE A 30 -8.36 4.74 -4.20
N ASP A 31 -9.08 5.06 -5.27
CA ASP A 31 -9.70 4.04 -6.13
C ASP A 31 -8.63 3.15 -6.78
N PHE A 32 -7.52 3.73 -7.25
CA PHE A 32 -6.38 2.96 -7.74
C PHE A 32 -5.82 2.00 -6.67
N LEU A 33 -5.57 2.50 -5.46
CA LEU A 33 -4.99 1.71 -4.37
C LEU A 33 -5.94 0.59 -3.91
N VAL A 34 -7.25 0.83 -3.94
CA VAL A 34 -8.24 -0.17 -3.54
C VAL A 34 -8.47 -1.19 -4.66
N ASP A 35 -8.87 -0.74 -5.84
CA ASP A 35 -9.35 -1.62 -6.90
C ASP A 35 -8.19 -2.32 -7.62
N THR A 36 -7.10 -1.60 -7.86
CA THR A 36 -5.95 -2.12 -8.61
C THR A 36 -4.92 -2.77 -7.70
N ILE A 37 -4.56 -2.11 -6.58
CA ILE A 37 -3.52 -2.60 -5.67
C ILE A 37 -4.07 -3.51 -4.58
N GLY A 38 -5.35 -3.41 -4.21
CA GLY A 38 -5.99 -4.31 -3.24
C GLY A 38 -5.86 -3.88 -1.77
N PHE A 39 -5.60 -2.60 -1.51
CA PHE A 39 -5.84 -2.03 -0.18
C PHE A 39 -7.34 -2.06 0.14
N THR A 40 -7.67 -2.01 1.43
CA THR A 40 -9.06 -1.86 1.90
C THR A 40 -9.30 -0.44 2.36
N ARG A 41 -10.40 0.17 1.91
CA ARG A 41 -10.85 1.48 2.40
C ARG A 41 -11.44 1.35 3.80
N THR A 42 -10.76 1.91 4.80
CA THR A 42 -11.19 1.82 6.21
C THR A 42 -11.82 3.11 6.71
N ALA A 43 -11.24 4.26 6.41
CA ALA A 43 -11.81 5.56 6.72
C ALA A 43 -11.49 6.56 5.61
N VAL A 44 -12.46 7.37 5.19
CA VAL A 44 -12.25 8.50 4.28
C VAL A 44 -13.16 9.64 4.71
N TYR A 45 -12.54 10.77 5.02
CA TYR A 45 -13.20 12.03 5.34
C TYR A 45 -12.94 13.00 4.20
N GLU A 46 -13.98 13.23 3.42
CA GLU A 46 -13.97 14.03 2.20
C GLU A 46 -15.05 15.10 2.26
N ASP A 47 -14.74 16.28 1.74
CA ASP A 47 -15.69 17.37 1.51
C ASP A 47 -15.40 17.99 0.14
N ASP A 48 -16.41 18.03 -0.72
CA ASP A 48 -16.36 18.59 -2.08
C ASP A 48 -15.14 18.13 -2.92
N GLY A 49 -14.85 16.81 -2.89
CA GLY A 49 -13.71 16.21 -3.61
C GLY A 49 -12.34 16.41 -2.94
N VAL A 50 -12.29 17.15 -1.83
CA VAL A 50 -11.07 17.33 -1.03
C VAL A 50 -11.05 16.30 0.10
N VAL A 51 -10.11 15.36 0.02
CA VAL A 51 -9.88 14.38 1.07
C VAL A 51 -9.04 15.01 2.17
N ALA A 52 -9.67 15.30 3.31
CA ALA A 52 -8.96 15.81 4.48
C ALA A 52 -8.09 14.72 5.11
N HIS A 53 -8.58 13.48 5.11
CA HIS A 53 -7.90 12.30 5.62
C HIS A 53 -8.52 11.03 5.04
N ALA A 54 -7.69 10.10 4.61
CA ALA A 54 -8.05 8.73 4.32
C ALA A 54 -7.07 7.76 4.99
N GLN A 55 -7.60 6.60 5.40
CA GLN A 55 -6.86 5.45 5.90
C GLN A 55 -7.20 4.25 5.01
N LEU A 56 -6.16 3.65 4.44
CA LEU A 56 -6.27 2.42 3.65
C LEU A 56 -5.43 1.33 4.30
N ASP A 57 -6.05 0.19 4.60
CA ASP A 57 -5.40 -0.93 5.28
C ASP A 57 -4.89 -1.97 4.27
N TRP A 58 -3.70 -2.51 4.51
CA TRP A 58 -3.19 -3.63 3.73
C TRP A 58 -3.71 -4.96 4.34
N PRO A 59 -4.30 -5.87 3.54
CA PRO A 59 -4.95 -7.08 4.09
C PRO A 59 -4.02 -7.98 4.93
N GLU A 60 -2.72 -8.04 4.59
CA GLU A 60 -1.73 -8.84 5.33
C GLU A 60 -1.17 -8.12 6.58
N GLY A 61 -1.64 -6.91 6.87
CA GLY A 61 -1.28 -6.11 8.03
C GLY A 61 -0.54 -4.81 7.67
N GLY A 62 -0.75 -3.77 8.49
CA GLY A 62 -0.27 -2.42 8.18
C GLY A 62 -1.26 -1.61 7.37
N GLY A 63 -0.83 -0.43 6.93
CA GLY A 63 -1.65 0.47 6.13
C GLY A 63 -0.96 1.79 5.87
N ILE A 64 -1.66 2.66 5.18
CA ILE A 64 -1.22 4.01 4.83
C ILE A 64 -2.32 5.02 5.15
N MET A 65 -1.91 6.27 5.25
CA MET A 65 -2.82 7.41 5.30
C MET A 65 -2.54 8.33 4.10
N LEU A 66 -3.55 9.04 3.62
CA LEU A 66 -3.34 10.05 2.59
C LEU A 66 -4.34 11.21 2.70
N GLY A 67 -4.02 12.32 2.05
CA GLY A 67 -4.93 13.45 1.90
C GLY A 67 -4.66 14.23 0.62
N SER A 68 -5.59 15.12 0.27
CA SER A 68 -5.42 16.01 -0.87
C SER A 68 -4.29 17.02 -0.62
N HIS A 69 -3.55 17.30 -1.68
CA HIS A 69 -2.53 18.33 -1.71
C HIS A 69 -3.15 19.71 -1.49
N ARG A 70 -2.74 20.39 -0.40
CA ARG A 70 -3.28 21.68 0.01
C ARG A 70 -2.14 22.68 0.27
N PRO A 71 -1.67 23.41 -0.76
CA PRO A 71 -0.57 24.37 -0.60
C PRO A 71 -0.78 25.31 0.58
N GLY A 72 0.26 25.49 1.41
CA GLY A 72 0.22 26.35 2.59
C GLY A 72 -0.24 25.66 3.89
N HIS A 73 -0.65 24.39 3.84
CA HIS A 73 -0.88 23.58 5.04
C HIS A 73 0.40 22.86 5.48
N ASP A 74 0.64 22.76 6.79
CA ASP A 74 1.92 22.29 7.37
C ASP A 74 2.35 20.88 6.94
N TRP A 75 1.38 20.00 6.68
CA TRP A 75 1.60 18.61 6.29
C TRP A 75 1.60 18.35 4.78
N THR A 76 1.56 19.41 3.98
CA THR A 76 1.49 19.26 2.52
C THR A 76 2.86 18.94 1.94
N LEU A 77 3.00 17.69 1.48
CA LEU A 77 4.16 17.22 0.74
C LEU A 77 3.92 17.35 -0.78
N PRO A 78 4.98 17.42 -1.59
CA PRO A 78 4.86 17.28 -3.04
C PRO A 78 4.21 15.92 -3.38
N PRO A 79 3.12 15.88 -4.17
CA PRO A 79 2.55 14.64 -4.66
C PRO A 79 3.58 13.84 -5.47
N GLY A 80 3.46 12.52 -5.46
CA GLY A 80 4.36 11.62 -6.21
C GLY A 80 5.76 11.47 -5.61
N SER A 81 6.02 12.00 -4.41
CA SER A 81 7.33 11.97 -3.77
C SER A 81 7.56 10.77 -2.86
N ALA A 82 6.54 9.94 -2.62
CA ALA A 82 6.64 8.81 -1.71
C ALA A 82 7.28 7.57 -2.36
N GLY A 83 7.96 6.78 -1.53
CA GLY A 83 8.47 5.45 -1.86
C GLY A 83 8.07 4.47 -0.77
N LEU A 84 7.38 3.39 -1.12
CA LEU A 84 6.90 2.39 -0.16
C LEU A 84 7.30 0.98 -0.59
N TYR A 85 7.60 0.15 0.40
CA TYR A 85 7.74 -1.29 0.25
C TYR A 85 6.61 -1.98 1.00
N VAL A 86 5.80 -2.78 0.30
CA VAL A 86 4.67 -3.50 0.87
C VAL A 86 4.97 -4.98 0.85
N VAL A 87 4.92 -5.59 2.03
CA VAL A 87 5.17 -7.02 2.19
C VAL A 87 3.92 -7.80 1.83
N THR A 88 4.07 -8.78 0.93
CA THR A 88 2.98 -9.66 0.54
C THR A 88 3.48 -11.05 0.19
N SER A 89 2.76 -12.05 0.68
CA SER A 89 2.94 -13.44 0.29
C SER A 89 2.34 -13.75 -1.10
N GLN A 90 1.55 -12.83 -1.67
CA GLN A 90 0.79 -12.99 -2.91
C GLN A 90 1.36 -12.15 -4.07
N VAL A 91 2.68 -11.93 -4.10
CA VAL A 91 3.35 -11.00 -5.03
C VAL A 91 3.08 -11.32 -6.51
N ASP A 92 3.08 -12.59 -6.91
CA ASP A 92 2.81 -12.99 -8.30
C ASP A 92 1.36 -12.70 -8.71
N ALA A 93 0.40 -13.00 -7.82
CA ALA A 93 -1.02 -12.74 -8.10
C ALA A 93 -1.29 -11.23 -8.21
N LEU A 94 -0.65 -10.43 -7.35
CA LEU A 94 -0.72 -8.98 -7.43
C LEU A 94 -0.10 -8.48 -8.74
N TYR A 95 1.08 -8.98 -9.12
CA TYR A 95 1.76 -8.61 -10.36
C TYR A 95 0.89 -8.86 -11.59
N GLU A 96 0.27 -10.04 -11.71
CA GLU A 96 -0.61 -10.35 -12.84
C GLU A 96 -1.83 -9.41 -12.89
N ARG A 97 -2.42 -9.09 -11.73
CA ARG A 97 -3.54 -8.13 -11.65
C ARG A 97 -3.14 -6.74 -12.11
N VAL A 98 -2.03 -6.18 -11.62
CA VAL A 98 -1.62 -4.81 -11.98
C VAL A 98 -1.15 -4.73 -13.44
N LYS A 99 -0.56 -5.80 -13.97
CA LYS A 99 -0.21 -5.92 -15.39
C LYS A 99 -1.44 -5.92 -16.28
N ALA A 100 -2.51 -6.63 -15.88
CA ALA A 100 -3.79 -6.62 -16.60
C ALA A 100 -4.49 -5.25 -16.57
N ALA A 101 -4.18 -4.40 -15.59
CA ALA A 101 -4.70 -3.04 -15.45
C ALA A 101 -3.82 -1.96 -16.14
N ASP A 102 -2.82 -2.36 -16.94
CA ASP A 102 -1.91 -1.45 -17.68
C ASP A 102 -1.19 -0.43 -16.78
N VAL A 103 -0.86 -0.83 -15.55
CA VAL A 103 -0.13 0.01 -14.61
C VAL A 103 1.33 0.16 -15.06
N LYS A 104 1.92 1.34 -14.81
CA LYS A 104 3.33 1.63 -15.11
C LYS A 104 4.28 0.84 -14.19
N ILE A 105 4.63 -0.38 -14.59
CA ILE A 105 5.65 -1.20 -13.95
C ILE A 105 7.02 -0.78 -14.50
N PHE A 106 7.89 -0.25 -13.63
CA PHE A 106 9.25 0.16 -14.02
C PHE A 106 10.33 -0.85 -13.61
N ARG A 107 9.97 -1.83 -12.78
CA ARG A 107 10.81 -2.98 -12.46
C ARG A 107 9.94 -4.24 -12.51
N ASP A 108 10.26 -5.10 -13.48
CA ASP A 108 9.54 -6.35 -13.67
C ASP A 108 9.71 -7.31 -12.47
N ILE A 109 8.79 -8.26 -12.33
CA ILE A 109 8.85 -9.25 -11.24
C ILE A 109 10.05 -10.16 -11.38
N GLN A 110 10.84 -10.27 -10.32
CA GLN A 110 12.06 -11.06 -10.32
C GLN A 110 12.46 -11.48 -8.90
N ASP A 111 13.20 -12.58 -8.82
CA ASP A 111 13.82 -13.03 -7.59
C ASP A 111 15.08 -12.20 -7.29
N GLN A 112 15.32 -11.92 -6.02
CA GLN A 112 16.39 -11.06 -5.54
C GLN A 112 17.47 -11.86 -4.78
N PRO A 113 18.73 -11.38 -4.77
CA PRO A 113 19.83 -12.07 -4.06
C PRO A 113 19.61 -12.29 -2.56
N TYR A 114 18.76 -11.46 -1.93
CA TYR A 114 18.39 -11.55 -0.52
C TYR A 114 17.13 -12.40 -0.27
N GLY A 115 16.70 -13.20 -1.26
CA GLY A 115 15.62 -14.18 -1.12
C GLY A 115 14.20 -13.60 -1.27
N SER A 116 14.06 -12.32 -1.62
CA SER A 116 12.78 -11.72 -1.97
C SER A 116 12.36 -12.08 -3.40
N ARG A 117 11.06 -12.15 -3.64
CA ARG A 117 10.47 -12.04 -4.97
C ARG A 117 9.66 -10.75 -5.01
N GLU A 118 9.97 -9.87 -5.96
CA GLU A 118 9.38 -8.52 -5.96
C GLU A 118 9.34 -7.85 -7.34
N PHE A 119 8.46 -6.86 -7.45
CA PHE A 119 8.35 -5.95 -8.60
C PHE A 119 8.12 -4.52 -8.10
N SER A 120 8.25 -3.53 -8.99
CA SER A 120 7.98 -2.13 -8.66
C SER A 120 7.18 -1.40 -9.73
N LEU A 121 6.25 -0.57 -9.27
CA LEU A 121 5.36 0.23 -10.11
C LEU A 121 5.27 1.68 -9.64
N GLU A 122 4.73 2.52 -10.52
CA GLU A 122 4.39 3.90 -10.25
C GLU A 122 2.87 4.06 -10.23
N ASP A 123 2.34 4.74 -9.21
CA ASP A 123 0.91 5.07 -9.13
C ASP A 123 0.56 6.33 -9.97
N PRO A 124 -0.73 6.69 -10.12
CA PRO A 124 -1.15 7.85 -10.92
C PRO A 124 -0.58 9.19 -10.46
N GLU A 125 -0.21 9.33 -9.19
CA GLU A 125 0.41 10.54 -8.64
C GLU A 125 1.93 10.57 -8.83
N GLY A 126 2.52 9.44 -9.22
CA GLY A 126 3.96 9.28 -9.43
C GLY A 126 4.71 8.65 -8.25
N ASN A 127 4.03 8.23 -7.17
CA ASN A 127 4.72 7.57 -6.05
C ASN A 127 5.25 6.21 -6.48
N LYS A 128 6.34 5.76 -5.86
CA LYS A 128 6.98 4.49 -6.18
C LYS A 128 6.58 3.43 -5.16
N TRP A 129 6.12 2.30 -5.68
CA TRP A 129 5.70 1.17 -4.87
C TRP A 129 6.53 -0.05 -5.25
N SER A 130 7.09 -0.72 -4.26
CA SER A 130 7.63 -2.07 -4.39
C SER A 130 6.77 -3.03 -3.59
N PHE A 131 6.47 -4.19 -4.18
CA PHE A 131 5.76 -5.27 -3.51
C PHE A 131 6.65 -6.49 -3.51
N GLY A 132 6.83 -7.12 -2.36
CA GLY A 132 7.66 -8.30 -2.28
C GLY A 132 7.49 -9.13 -1.02
N THR A 133 8.16 -10.28 -1.01
CA THR A 133 8.00 -11.28 0.04
C THR A 133 8.89 -11.04 1.26
N TYR A 134 9.80 -10.07 1.22
CA TYR A 134 10.77 -9.83 2.28
C TYR A 134 10.20 -8.97 3.43
N PRO A 135 10.07 -9.50 4.66
CA PRO A 135 9.47 -8.79 5.78
C PRO A 135 10.43 -7.83 6.52
N GLY A 136 11.66 -7.66 6.01
CA GLY A 136 12.75 -7.03 6.76
C GLY A 136 13.56 -8.04 7.58
N GLU A 137 14.73 -7.61 8.04
CA GLU A 137 15.54 -8.41 8.96
C GLU A 137 14.82 -8.51 10.32
N PRO A 138 14.94 -9.66 11.02
CA PRO A 138 14.49 -9.76 12.40
C PRO A 138 15.14 -8.69 13.28
N ALA A 139 14.38 -8.16 14.23
CA ALA A 139 14.97 -7.37 15.31
C ALA A 139 15.97 -8.25 16.10
N ALA A 140 17.11 -7.68 16.46
CA ALA A 140 18.13 -8.32 17.28
C ALA A 140 17.65 -8.58 18.72
#